data_AF-A0A497A869-F1
#
_entry.id   AF-A0A497A869-F1
#
_cell.length_a   1.000
_cell.length_b   1.000
_cell.length_c   1.000
_cell.angle_alpha   90.00
_cell.angle_beta   90.00
_cell.angle_gamma   90.00
#
_symmetry.space_group_name_H-M   'P 1'
#
loop_
_entity.id
_entity.type
_entity.pdbx_description
1 polymer ?
#
loop_
_entity_poly.entity_id
_entity_poly.type
_entity_poly.pdbx_seq_one_letter_code
_entity_poly.pdbx_strand_id
1 'polypeptide(L)'
;MEEDGYTSLRHVNLAAGNYRKLVLHQRRIVGAILLNDGERVRPITQLIARGVDVSAYADRLLDDDFDLEALLRTARNVKRQA
;
A
#
# COMPACT_ATOMS: atom_id res chain seq x y z
N MET A 1 -23.52 5.19 -14.42
CA MET A 1 -22.68 3.99 -14.24
C MET A 1 -21.47 4.48 -13.49
N GLU A 2 -21.50 4.42 -12.17
CA GLU A 2 -20.36 4.80 -11.34
C GLU A 2 -19.42 3.60 -11.34
N GLU A 3 -18.26 3.75 -11.98
CA GLU A 3 -17.21 2.74 -11.99
C GLU A 3 -16.91 2.35 -10.53
N ASP A 4 -17.07 1.06 -10.22
CA ASP A 4 -16.68 0.45 -8.96
C ASP A 4 -15.33 1.06 -8.53
N GLY A 5 -15.32 1.89 -7.47
CA GLY A 5 -14.26 2.83 -7.11
C GLY A 5 -12.94 2.23 -6.62
N TYR A 6 -12.59 1.05 -7.15
CA TYR A 6 -11.43 0.25 -6.84
C TYR A 6 -10.36 0.43 -7.91
N THR A 7 -9.13 0.70 -7.48
CA THR A 7 -7.96 0.78 -8.35
C THR A 7 -7.00 -0.34 -7.98
N SER A 8 -6.62 -1.18 -8.94
CA SER A 8 -5.61 -2.21 -8.70
C SER A 8 -4.26 -1.80 -9.25
N LEU A 9 -3.24 -1.79 -8.39
CA LEU A 9 -1.86 -1.60 -8.77
C LEU A 9 -1.15 -2.95 -8.79
N ARG A 10 -0.26 -3.18 -9.75
CA ARG A 10 0.50 -4.42 -9.88
C ARG A 10 1.96 -4.14 -10.20
N HIS A 11 2.86 -4.85 -9.54
CA HIS A 11 4.29 -4.87 -9.82
C HIS A 11 4.78 -6.31 -9.88
N VAL A 12 5.61 -6.59 -10.87
CA VAL A 12 6.15 -7.93 -11.14
C VAL A 12 7.63 -7.80 -11.42
N ASN A 13 8.44 -8.45 -10.59
CA ASN A 13 9.86 -8.60 -10.82
C ASN A 13 10.17 -10.09 -10.95
N LEU A 14 10.17 -10.58 -12.20
CA LEU A 14 10.38 -12.00 -12.48
C LEU A 14 11.79 -12.47 -12.13
N ALA A 15 12.80 -11.60 -12.26
CA ALA A 15 14.19 -11.95 -11.94
C ALA A 15 14.38 -12.22 -10.44
N ALA A 16 13.68 -11.48 -9.59
CA ALA A 16 13.67 -11.68 -8.14
C ALA A 16 12.59 -12.68 -7.66
N GLY A 17 11.71 -13.16 -8.55
CA GLY A 17 10.57 -14.00 -8.19
C GLY A 17 9.48 -13.27 -7.39
N ASN A 18 9.43 -11.95 -7.47
CA ASN A 18 8.55 -11.11 -6.65
C ASN A 18 7.30 -10.68 -7.41
N TYR A 19 6.15 -10.81 -6.77
CA TYR A 19 4.88 -10.30 -7.28
C TYR A 19 4.16 -9.50 -6.21
N ARG A 20 3.62 -8.35 -6.60
CA ARG A 20 2.82 -7.48 -5.74
C ARG A 20 1.57 -7.04 -6.46
N LYS A 21 0.46 -7.08 -5.75
CA LYS A 21 -0.77 -6.41 -6.14
C LYS A 21 -1.33 -5.69 -4.93
N LEU A 22 -1.68 -4.41 -5.10
CA LEU A 22 -2.42 -3.63 -4.12
C LEU A 22 -3.77 -3.25 -4.71
N VAL A 23 -4.81 -3.29 -3.88
CA VAL A 23 -6.14 -2.80 -4.25
C VAL A 23 -6.43 -1.57 -3.40
N LEU A 24 -6.74 -0.48 -4.06
CA LEU A 24 -7.07 0.79 -3.46
C LEU A 24 -8.56 1.04 -3.62
N HIS A 25 -9.18 1.64 -2.62
CA HIS A 25 -10.55 2.12 -2.67
C HIS A 25 -10.66 3.35 -1.78
N GLN A 26 -11.28 4.43 -2.28
CA GLN A 26 -11.39 5.69 -1.54
C GLN A 26 -10.06 6.15 -0.93
N ARG A 27 -8.99 6.18 -1.75
CA ARG A 27 -7.64 6.65 -1.39
C ARG A 27 -6.90 5.77 -0.36
N ARG A 28 -7.42 4.60 0.00
CA ARG A 28 -6.86 3.70 1.02
C ARG A 28 -6.58 2.32 0.43
N ILE A 29 -5.60 1.61 0.98
CA ILE A 29 -5.37 0.21 0.62
C ILE A 29 -6.43 -0.65 1.30
N VAL A 30 -7.16 -1.45 0.53
CA VAL A 30 -8.19 -2.38 1.01
C VAL A 30 -7.80 -3.84 0.85
N GLY A 31 -6.77 -4.14 0.05
CA GLY A 31 -6.26 -5.49 -0.12
C GLY A 31 -4.87 -5.54 -0.73
N ALA A 32 -4.19 -6.66 -0.52
CA ALA A 32 -2.86 -6.90 -1.06
C ALA A 32 -2.64 -8.39 -1.37
N ILE A 33 -1.87 -8.66 -2.43
CA ILE A 33 -1.28 -9.97 -2.72
C ILE A 33 0.22 -9.75 -2.82
N LEU A 34 0.99 -10.44 -1.98
CA LEU A 34 2.44 -10.37 -1.93
C LEU A 34 2.98 -11.79 -2.10
N LEU A 35 3.81 -12.00 -3.11
CA LEU A 35 4.51 -13.26 -3.35
C LEU A 35 6.01 -13.01 -3.21
N ASN A 36 6.66 -13.84 -2.39
CA ASN A 36 8.09 -13.75 -2.09
C ASN A 36 8.53 -12.39 -1.51
N ASP A 37 7.63 -11.67 -0.85
CA ASP A 37 7.87 -10.32 -0.34
C ASP A 37 7.42 -10.18 1.13
N GLY A 38 8.12 -10.90 2.01
CA GLY A 38 7.79 -10.99 3.43
C GLY A 38 7.99 -9.67 4.20
N GLU A 39 8.98 -8.88 3.82
CA GLU A 39 9.32 -7.62 4.50
C GLU A 39 8.17 -6.60 4.41
N ARG A 40 7.43 -6.59 3.30
CA ARG A 40 6.31 -5.68 3.08
C ARG A 40 4.99 -6.14 3.70
N VAL A 41 4.87 -7.39 4.12
CA VAL A 41 3.61 -7.93 4.68
C VAL A 41 3.16 -7.10 5.88
N ARG A 42 4.03 -6.96 6.89
CA ARG A 42 3.70 -6.24 8.13
C ARG A 42 3.28 -4.79 7.90
N PRO A 43 4.05 -3.94 7.20
CA PRO A 43 3.65 -2.56 7.01
C PRO A 43 2.40 -2.41 6.13
N ILE A 44 2.22 -3.24 5.08
CA ILE A 44 0.99 -3.21 4.27
C ILE A 44 -0.23 -3.59 5.10
N THR A 45 -0.17 -4.65 5.92
CA THR A 45 -1.25 -5.02 6.83
C THR A 45 -1.61 -3.88 7.77
N GLN A 46 -0.62 -3.15 8.31
CA GLN A 46 -0.88 -1.99 9.17
C GLN A 46 -1.52 -0.83 8.41
N LEU A 47 -1.11 -0.55 7.17
CA LEU A 47 -1.71 0.51 6.34
C LEU A 47 -3.19 0.21 6.07
N ILE A 48 -3.52 -1.05 5.76
CA ILE A 48 -4.88 -1.54 5.57
C ILE A 48 -5.68 -1.39 6.87
N ALA A 49 -5.19 -1.95 7.97
CA ALA A 49 -5.88 -1.94 9.26
C ALA A 49 -6.13 -0.52 9.80
N ARG A 50 -5.22 0.43 9.51
CA ARG A 50 -5.34 1.83 9.94
C ARG A 50 -6.12 2.70 8.96
N GLY A 51 -6.43 2.21 7.76
CA GLY A 51 -7.10 2.97 6.70
C GLY A 51 -6.35 4.25 6.32
N VAL A 52 -5.03 4.18 6.17
CA VAL A 52 -4.20 5.36 5.86
C VAL A 52 -4.48 5.83 4.44
N ASP A 53 -4.60 7.15 4.26
CA ASP A 53 -4.66 7.76 2.92
C ASP A 53 -3.29 7.61 2.24
N VAL A 54 -3.30 6.92 1.10
CA VAL A 54 -2.11 6.64 0.29
C VAL A 54 -2.17 7.32 -1.08
N SER A 55 -3.18 8.17 -1.35
CA SER A 55 -3.40 8.77 -2.66
C SER A 55 -2.21 9.60 -3.16
N ALA A 56 -1.48 10.25 -2.26
CA ALA A 56 -0.27 11.02 -2.59
C ALA A 56 0.92 10.16 -3.04
N TYR A 57 0.86 8.84 -2.82
CA TYR A 57 1.97 7.91 -3.07
C TYR A 57 1.55 6.74 -3.97
N ALA A 58 0.34 6.77 -4.54
CA ALA A 58 -0.25 5.63 -5.25
C ALA A 58 0.70 5.05 -6.30
N ASP A 59 1.36 5.90 -7.09
CA ASP A 59 2.28 5.49 -8.15
C ASP A 59 3.58 4.87 -7.63
N ARG A 60 3.94 5.11 -6.37
CA ARG A 60 5.19 4.68 -5.75
C ARG A 60 5.05 3.57 -4.73
N LEU A 61 3.83 3.25 -4.28
CA LEU A 61 3.56 2.23 -3.25
C LEU A 61 4.17 0.85 -3.58
N LEU A 62 4.35 0.57 -4.87
CA LEU A 62 4.87 -0.68 -5.36
C LEU A 62 6.37 -0.68 -5.64
N ASP A 63 7.02 0.48 -5.60
CA ASP A 63 8.45 0.61 -5.90
C ASP A 63 9.26 -0.14 -4.84
N ASP A 64 10.34 -0.80 -5.26
CA ASP A 64 11.23 -1.59 -4.40
C ASP A 64 11.88 -0.76 -3.27
N ASP A 65 12.12 0.53 -3.51
CA ASP A 65 12.74 1.48 -2.59
C ASP A 65 11.73 2.27 -1.73
N PHE A 66 10.42 2.05 -1.90
CA PHE A 66 9.41 2.78 -1.15
C PHE A 66 9.36 2.38 0.33
N ASP A 67 9.62 3.34 1.22
CA ASP A 67 9.58 3.15 2.68
C ASP A 67 8.13 3.23 3.23
N LEU A 68 7.49 2.07 3.32
CA LEU A 68 6.15 1.92 3.91
C LEU A 68 6.12 2.22 5.42
N GLU A 69 7.23 2.03 6.13
CA GLU A 69 7.32 2.28 7.58
C GLU A 69 7.39 3.80 7.86
N ALA A 70 8.08 4.57 7.02
CA ALA A 70 8.04 6.03 7.06
C ALA A 70 6.62 6.56 6.83
N LEU A 71 5.88 6.01 5.86
CA LEU A 71 4.48 6.35 5.63
C LEU A 71 3.61 6.08 6.87
N LEU A 72 3.79 4.91 7.50
CA LEU A 72 3.09 4.56 8.75
C LEU A 72 3.40 5.50 9.91
N ARG A 73 4.65 5.98 10.00
CA ARG A 73 5.09 6.95 11.02
C ARG A 73 4.43 8.31 10.80
N THR A 74 4.42 8.81 9.58
CA THR A 74 3.76 10.08 9.22
C THR A 74 2.26 10.02 9.54
N ALA A 75 1.59 8.93 9.16
CA ALA A 75 0.18 8.71 9.47
C ALA A 75 -0.13 8.60 10.98
N ARG A 76 0.88 8.31 11.82
CA ARG A 76 0.72 8.22 13.28
C ARG A 76 0.73 9.61 13.94
N ASN A 77 1.51 10.54 13.40
CA ASN A 77 1.65 11.88 13.95
C ASN A 77 0.41 12.75 13.74
N VAL A 78 -0.35 12.51 12.66
CA VAL A 78 -1.60 13.24 12.39
C VAL A 78 -2.70 12.91 13.41
N LYS A 79 -2.77 11.67 13.93
CA LYS A 79 -3.78 11.27 14.92
C LYS A 79 -3.49 11.72 16.36
N ARG A 80 -2.33 12.33 16.65
CA ARG A 80 -1.93 12.73 18.02
C ARG A 80 -2.19 14.21 18.35
N GLN A 81 -2.67 15.00 17.40
CA GLN A 81 -2.97 16.44 17.59
C GLN A 81 -4.47 16.76 17.47
N ALA A 82 -5.35 15.76 17.57
CA ALA A 82 -6.81 15.92 17.59
C ALA A 82 -7.38 15.36 18.89
#